data_AF-A0AA46DBU2-F1
#
_entry.id   AF-A0AA46DBU2-F1
#
_cell.length_a   1.000
_cell.length_b   1.000
_cell.length_c   1.000
_cell.angle_alpha   90.00
_cell.angle_beta   90.00
_cell.angle_gamma   90.00
#
_symmetry.space_group_name_H-M   'P 1'
#
loop_
_entity.id
_entity.type
_entity.pdbx_description
1 polymer ?
#
loop_
_entity_poly.entity_id
_entity_poly.type
_entity_poly.pdbx_seq_one_letter_code
_entity_poly.pdbx_strand_id
1 'polypeptide(L)'
;MWNDLPPPLAAAIEEVRALAQQRAWQLPDAATLAEARRLLALVSAGWPPPQVQVEPDGQVSLTWEAGPRGWLTFTVAGRGTLTHSAVIAGDDYGQEEPFGDSLPAWAAEVLRRLWDRPLQ
;
A
#
# COMPACT_ATOMS: atom_id res chain seq x y z
N MET A 1 14.19 16.18 3.58
CA MET A 1 13.12 15.55 4.39
C MET A 1 12.92 14.08 3.99
N TRP A 2 14.01 13.28 3.96
CA TRP A 2 14.01 11.87 3.54
C TRP A 2 14.74 10.97 4.56
N ASN A 3 15.23 11.56 5.66
CA ASN A 3 16.17 10.90 6.59
C ASN A 3 15.52 9.91 7.56
N ASP A 4 14.19 9.79 7.62
CA ASP A 4 13.46 8.92 8.56
C ASP A 4 12.33 8.14 7.88
N LEU A 5 12.55 7.67 6.66
CA LEU A 5 11.59 6.80 5.98
C LEU A 5 11.69 5.37 6.54
N PRO A 6 10.55 4.68 6.77
CA PRO A 6 10.57 3.27 7.10
C PRO A 6 11.34 2.46 6.04
N PRO A 7 12.08 1.41 6.43
CA PRO A 7 12.96 0.67 5.52
C PRO A 7 12.33 0.24 4.18
N PRO A 8 11.10 -0.34 4.12
CA PRO A 8 10.54 -0.77 2.84
C PRO A 8 10.13 0.43 1.95
N LEU A 9 9.71 1.54 2.56
CA LEU A 9 9.40 2.77 1.81
C LEU A 9 10.68 3.43 1.27
N ALA A 10 11.74 3.47 2.08
CA ALA A 10 13.05 3.98 1.65
C ALA A 10 13.59 3.18 0.46
N ALA A 11 13.51 1.84 0.51
CA ALA A 11 13.95 0.97 -0.57
C ALA A 11 13.18 1.22 -1.88
N ALA A 12 11.84 1.27 -1.82
CA ALA A 12 10.99 1.52 -2.99
C ALA A 12 11.31 2.87 -3.67
N ILE A 13 11.62 3.87 -2.86
CA ILE A 13 11.97 5.21 -3.33
C ILE A 13 13.35 5.22 -4.02
N GLU A 14 14.36 4.56 -3.45
CA GLU A 14 15.69 4.46 -4.06
C GLU A 14 15.63 3.71 -5.40
N GLU A 15 14.80 2.67 -5.52
CA GLU A 15 14.54 1.97 -6.79
C GLU A 15 13.99 2.93 -7.86
N VAL A 16 13.01 3.76 -7.49
CA VAL A 16 12.40 4.71 -8.44
C VAL A 16 13.29 5.89 -8.78
N ARG A 17 14.22 6.32 -7.92
CA ARG A 17 15.16 7.40 -8.26
C ARG A 17 15.94 7.12 -9.54
N ALA A 18 16.40 5.89 -9.73
CA ALA A 18 17.11 5.49 -10.93
C ALA A 18 16.19 5.50 -12.17
N LEU A 19 14.94 5.07 -11.99
CA LEU A 19 13.94 5.02 -13.06
C LEU A 19 13.41 6.39 -13.45
N ALA A 20 13.23 7.32 -12.51
CA ALA A 20 12.78 8.70 -12.75
C ALA A 20 13.75 9.51 -13.60
N GLN A 21 15.03 9.11 -13.64
CA GLN A 21 16.03 9.74 -14.49
C GLN A 21 15.99 9.22 -15.95
N GLN A 22 15.45 8.02 -16.16
CA GLN A 22 15.49 7.31 -17.46
C GLN A 22 14.11 7.18 -18.12
N ARG A 23 13.06 7.28 -17.32
CA ARG A 23 11.64 7.17 -17.68
C ARG A 23 10.93 8.37 -17.07
N ALA A 24 9.78 8.77 -17.64
CA ALA A 24 8.96 9.86 -17.11
C ALA A 24 8.24 9.49 -15.79
N TRP A 25 8.90 8.72 -14.92
CA TRP A 25 8.39 8.32 -13.61
C TRP A 25 8.49 9.50 -12.64
N GLN A 26 7.49 9.64 -11.80
CA GLN A 26 7.42 10.67 -10.79
C GLN A 26 7.83 10.11 -9.43
N LEU A 27 8.56 10.92 -8.66
CA LEU A 27 8.80 10.61 -7.25
C LEU A 27 7.54 10.99 -6.45
N PRO A 28 7.20 10.24 -5.38
CA PRO A 28 6.11 10.60 -4.51
C PRO A 28 6.34 11.99 -3.89
N ASP A 29 5.29 12.80 -3.84
CA ASP A 29 5.34 14.09 -3.18
C ASP A 29 5.30 13.94 -1.65
N ALA A 30 5.41 15.06 -0.93
CA ALA A 30 5.43 15.04 0.53
C ALA A 30 4.12 14.52 1.16
N ALA A 31 2.97 14.73 0.52
CA ALA A 31 1.68 14.27 1.01
C ALA A 31 1.55 12.75 0.83
N THR A 32 1.91 12.22 -0.34
CA THR A 32 1.94 10.78 -0.60
C THR A 32 2.91 10.06 0.33
N LEU A 33 4.11 10.62 0.57
CA LEU A 33 5.07 10.05 1.53
C LEU A 33 4.53 10.02 2.96
N ALA A 34 3.83 11.07 3.38
CA ALA A 34 3.23 11.13 4.70
C ALA A 34 2.12 10.07 4.87
N GLU A 35 1.27 9.90 3.85
CA GLU A 35 0.24 8.86 3.81
C GLU A 35 0.85 7.46 3.81
N ALA A 36 1.82 7.19 2.95
CA ALA A 36 2.48 5.89 2.86
C ALA A 36 3.14 5.50 4.20
N ARG A 37 3.80 6.46 4.87
CA ARG A 37 4.38 6.24 6.19
C ARG A 37 3.32 5.90 7.23
N ARG A 38 2.19 6.62 7.26
CA ARG A 38 1.08 6.33 8.18
C ARG A 38 0.47 4.96 7.89
N LEU A 39 0.18 4.66 6.64
CA LEU A 39 -0.40 3.38 6.23
C LEU A 39 0.51 2.22 6.63
N LEU A 40 1.80 2.32 6.34
CA LEU A 40 2.77 1.29 6.71
C LEU A 40 2.83 1.10 8.23
N ALA A 41 2.81 2.18 9.02
CA ALA A 41 2.80 2.09 10.48
C ALA A 41 1.55 1.37 11.01
N LEU A 42 0.38 1.64 10.41
CA LEU A 42 -0.89 1.01 10.79
C LEU A 42 -0.91 -0.49 10.52
N VAL A 43 -0.28 -0.95 9.45
CA VAL A 43 -0.31 -2.38 9.07
C VAL A 43 0.86 -3.19 9.63
N SER A 44 1.99 -2.55 9.97
CA SER A 44 3.22 -3.26 10.37
C SER A 44 3.13 -4.04 11.69
N ALA A 45 2.20 -3.70 12.59
CA ALA A 45 2.09 -4.34 13.89
C ALA A 45 1.19 -5.59 13.90
N GLY A 46 0.31 -5.75 12.89
CA GLY A 46 -0.76 -6.76 12.91
C GLY A 46 -0.72 -7.76 11.76
N TRP A 47 0.08 -7.51 10.73
CA TRP A 47 0.02 -8.25 9.46
C TRP A 47 1.41 -8.58 8.94
N PRO A 48 1.55 -9.60 8.08
CA PRO A 48 2.78 -9.82 7.33
C PRO A 48 3.23 -8.55 6.59
N PRO A 49 4.55 -8.32 6.44
CA PRO A 49 5.04 -7.12 5.77
C PRO A 49 4.59 -7.09 4.30
N PRO A 50 4.05 -5.96 3.81
CA PRO A 50 3.73 -5.80 2.40
C PRO A 50 4.99 -5.60 1.56
N GLN A 51 4.88 -5.89 0.26
CA GLN A 51 5.74 -5.30 -0.74
C GLN A 51 5.34 -3.83 -0.93
N VAL A 52 6.29 -2.92 -0.79
CA VAL A 52 6.06 -1.48 -1.02
C VAL A 52 6.62 -1.13 -2.39
N GLN A 53 5.83 -0.43 -3.22
CA GLN A 53 6.27 0.05 -4.52
C GLN A 53 5.86 1.50 -4.73
N VAL A 54 6.64 2.22 -5.52
CA VAL A 54 6.29 3.54 -6.03
C VAL A 54 5.84 3.35 -7.48
N GLU A 55 4.63 3.81 -7.76
CA GLU A 55 4.01 3.73 -9.07
C GLU A 55 4.56 4.81 -10.02
N PRO A 56 4.40 4.67 -11.35
CA PRO A 56 4.96 5.61 -12.32
C PRO A 56 4.52 7.07 -12.15
N ASP A 57 3.35 7.32 -11.56
CA ASP A 57 2.79 8.64 -11.30
C ASP A 57 3.05 9.14 -9.87
N GLY A 58 3.93 8.48 -9.13
CA GLY A 58 4.33 8.89 -7.79
C GLY A 58 3.36 8.44 -6.69
N GLN A 59 2.33 7.66 -7.02
CA GLN A 59 1.55 6.95 -6.00
C GLN A 59 2.41 5.89 -5.29
N VAL A 60 2.00 5.48 -4.09
CA VAL A 60 2.66 4.40 -3.35
C VAL A 60 1.68 3.27 -3.12
N SER A 61 2.08 2.06 -3.48
CA SER A 61 1.31 0.83 -3.28
C SER A 61 1.95 -0.07 -2.22
N LEU A 62 1.10 -0.70 -1.41
CA LEU A 62 1.43 -1.75 -0.47
C LEU A 62 0.68 -3.01 -0.88
N THR A 63 1.41 -4.06 -1.27
CA THR A 63 0.83 -5.29 -1.80
C THR A 63 1.13 -6.49 -0.89
N TRP A 64 0.10 -7.28 -0.62
CA TRP A 64 0.20 -8.57 0.05
C TRP A 64 -0.20 -9.69 -0.91
N GLU A 65 0.64 -10.70 -1.00
CA GLU A 65 0.41 -11.92 -1.77
C GLU A 65 0.27 -13.09 -0.78
N ALA A 66 -0.89 -13.75 -0.76
CA ALA A 66 -1.20 -14.87 0.15
C ALA A 66 -1.29 -16.22 -0.60
N GLY A 67 -0.56 -16.33 -1.71
CA GLY A 67 -0.52 -17.54 -2.55
C GLY A 67 -1.89 -17.88 -3.14
N PRO A 68 -2.38 -19.13 -3.04
CA PRO A 68 -3.68 -19.52 -3.60
C PRO A 68 -4.88 -18.77 -3.02
N ARG A 69 -4.70 -18.06 -1.90
CA ARG A 69 -5.77 -17.28 -1.27
C ARG A 69 -6.05 -15.98 -2.02
N GLY A 70 -5.06 -15.48 -2.76
CA GLY A 70 -5.14 -14.27 -3.55
C GLY A 70 -4.24 -13.15 -3.03
N TRP A 71 -4.59 -11.91 -3.37
CA TRP A 71 -3.76 -10.73 -3.18
C TRP A 71 -4.60 -9.51 -2.79
N LEU A 72 -3.91 -8.52 -2.21
CA LEU A 72 -4.47 -7.22 -1.84
C LEU A 72 -3.43 -6.14 -2.12
N THR A 73 -3.85 -5.06 -2.74
CA THR A 73 -3.06 -3.84 -2.89
C THR A 73 -3.80 -2.66 -2.28
N PHE A 74 -3.09 -1.89 -1.47
CA PHE A 74 -3.49 -0.59 -0.97
C PHE A 74 -2.67 0.50 -1.65
N THR A 75 -3.30 1.57 -2.11
CA THR A 75 -2.64 2.66 -2.83
C THR A 75 -3.02 4.01 -2.22
N VAL A 76 -2.01 4.86 -2.04
CA VAL A 76 -2.16 6.24 -1.56
C VAL A 76 -1.53 7.21 -2.57
N ALA A 77 -2.14 8.40 -2.68
CA ALA A 77 -1.82 9.38 -3.71
C ALA A 77 -1.68 10.82 -3.18
N GLY A 78 -1.61 11.01 -1.86
CA GLY A 78 -1.49 12.32 -1.22
C GLY A 78 -2.81 13.10 -1.15
N ARG A 79 -3.96 12.42 -1.25
CA ARG A 79 -5.30 13.03 -1.40
C ARG A 79 -6.22 12.84 -0.19
N GLY A 80 -5.73 12.19 0.87
CA GLY A 80 -6.54 11.81 2.02
C GLY A 80 -7.52 10.68 1.71
N THR A 81 -7.23 9.86 0.69
CA THR A 81 -7.99 8.65 0.36
C THR A 81 -7.06 7.45 0.25
N LEU A 82 -7.61 6.28 0.56
CA LEU A 82 -6.99 4.98 0.38
C LEU A 82 -7.80 4.22 -0.67
N THR A 83 -7.14 3.88 -1.77
CA THR A 83 -7.72 2.97 -2.76
C THR A 83 -7.24 1.56 -2.46
N HIS A 84 -8.13 0.59 -2.53
CA HIS A 84 -7.74 -0.81 -2.46
C HIS A 84 -8.35 -1.64 -3.57
N SER A 85 -7.59 -2.65 -3.96
CA SER A 85 -7.96 -3.65 -4.96
C SER A 85 -7.48 -5.01 -4.45
N ALA A 86 -8.34 -6.01 -4.54
CA ALA A 86 -8.03 -7.34 -4.03
C ALA A 86 -8.75 -8.41 -4.84
N VAL A 87 -8.13 -9.57 -4.92
CA VAL A 87 -8.79 -10.82 -5.33
C VAL A 87 -8.58 -11.80 -4.21
N ILE A 88 -9.66 -12.30 -3.60
CA ILE A 88 -9.57 -13.24 -2.48
C ILE A 88 -10.52 -14.41 -2.73
N ALA A 89 -9.96 -15.61 -2.80
CA ALA A 89 -10.72 -16.85 -3.07
C ALA A 89 -11.61 -16.80 -4.34
N GLY A 90 -11.24 -16.00 -5.34
CA GLY A 90 -11.98 -15.84 -6.59
C GLY A 90 -12.97 -14.67 -6.61
N ASP A 91 -13.14 -13.98 -5.50
CA ASP A 91 -13.96 -12.77 -5.43
C ASP A 91 -13.09 -11.51 -5.59
N ASP A 92 -13.56 -10.58 -6.41
CA ASP A 92 -12.93 -9.27 -6.62
C ASP A 92 -13.49 -8.23 -5.65
N TYR A 93 -12.60 -7.45 -5.04
CA TYR A 93 -12.94 -6.37 -4.13
C TYR A 93 -12.19 -5.10 -4.55
N GLY A 94 -12.91 -4.00 -4.76
CA GLY A 94 -12.32 -2.71 -5.09
C GLY A 94 -13.12 -1.56 -4.49
N GLN A 95 -12.46 -0.65 -3.78
CA GLN A 95 -13.11 0.53 -3.22
C GLN A 95 -12.08 1.61 -2.91
N GLU A 96 -12.54 2.86 -2.86
CA GLU A 96 -11.80 4.01 -2.35
C GLU A 96 -12.50 4.54 -1.10
N GLU A 97 -11.74 4.84 -0.05
CA GLU A 97 -12.25 5.31 1.23
C GLU A 97 -11.47 6.52 1.74
N PRO A 98 -12.10 7.44 2.50
CA PRO A 98 -11.37 8.49 3.21
C PRO A 98 -10.31 7.90 4.15
N PHE A 99 -9.10 8.45 4.12
CA PHE A 99 -7.95 7.96 4.88
C PHE A 99 -7.33 9.06 5.74
N GLY A 100 -7.31 8.80 7.05
CA GLY A 100 -6.76 9.70 8.07
C GLY A 100 -5.72 9.00 8.94
N ASP A 101 -6.00 8.91 10.23
CA ASP A 101 -5.09 8.35 11.23
C ASP A 101 -5.37 6.88 11.59
N SER A 102 -6.43 6.29 11.02
CA SER A 102 -6.80 4.89 11.19
C SER A 102 -7.05 4.23 9.84
N LEU A 103 -6.88 2.92 9.77
CA LEU A 103 -7.23 2.15 8.57
C LEU A 103 -8.76 2.23 8.36
N PRO A 104 -9.24 2.54 7.14
CA PRO A 104 -10.67 2.53 6.85
C PRO A 104 -11.28 1.16 7.12
N ALA A 105 -12.57 1.14 7.44
CA ALA A 105 -13.25 -0.07 7.92
C ALA A 105 -13.20 -1.20 6.89
N TRP A 106 -13.42 -0.90 5.60
CA TRP A 106 -13.42 -1.92 4.58
C TRP A 106 -12.01 -2.36 4.19
N ALA A 107 -11.03 -1.44 4.11
CA ALA A 107 -9.63 -1.80 4.00
C ALA A 107 -9.18 -2.78 5.10
N ALA A 108 -9.54 -2.52 6.37
CA ALA A 108 -9.23 -3.44 7.48
C ALA A 108 -9.88 -4.81 7.31
N GLU A 109 -11.13 -4.84 6.85
CA GLU A 109 -11.88 -6.08 6.61
C GLU A 109 -11.27 -6.92 5.47
N VAL A 110 -10.87 -6.31 4.36
CA VAL A 110 -10.26 -7.04 3.24
C VAL A 110 -8.89 -7.59 3.62
N LEU A 111 -8.09 -6.83 4.38
CA LEU A 111 -6.82 -7.32 4.91
C LEU A 111 -7.02 -8.51 5.86
N ARG A 112 -8.05 -8.45 6.71
CA ARG A 112 -8.46 -9.58 7.55
C ARG A 112 -8.88 -10.78 6.71
N ARG A 113 -9.71 -10.62 5.69
CA ARG A 113 -10.16 -11.72 4.80
C ARG A 113 -9.00 -12.41 4.09
N LEU A 114 -7.98 -11.66 3.69
CA LEU A 114 -6.80 -12.22 3.03
C LEU A 114 -6.08 -13.23 3.95
N TRP A 115 -6.01 -12.94 5.25
CA TRP A 115 -5.22 -13.71 6.22
C TRP A 115 -6.01 -14.65 7.13
N ASP A 116 -7.28 -14.39 7.40
CA ASP A 116 -8.14 -15.27 8.20
C ASP A 116 -8.60 -16.48 7.38
N ARG A 117 -8.30 -17.71 7.80
CA ARG A 117 -8.79 -18.93 7.12
C ARG A 117 -10.29 -18.81 6.82
N PRO A 118 -10.77 -19.21 5.62
CA PRO A 118 -12.19 -19.55 5.51
C PRO A 118 -12.46 -20.65 6.53
N LEU A 119 -13.47 -20.46 7.39
CA LEU A 119 -14.00 -21.53 8.21
C LEU A 119 -14.44 -22.64 7.26
N GLN A 120 -13.69 -23.75 7.24
CA GLN A 120 -14.12 -25.01 6.65
C GLN A 120 -14.95 -25.77 7.69
#